data_AF-A0A936WE35-F1
#
_entry.id   AF-A0A936WE35-F1
#
_cell.length_a   1.000
_cell.length_b   1.000
_cell.length_c   1.000
_cell.angle_alpha   90.00
_cell.angle_beta   90.00
_cell.angle_gamma   90.00
#
_symmetry.space_group_name_H-M   'P 1'
#
loop_
_entity.id
_entity.type
_entity.pdbx_description
1 polymer ?
#
loop_
_entity_poly.entity_id
_entity_poly.type
_entity_poly.pdbx_seq_one_letter_code
_entity_poly.pdbx_strand_id
1 'polypeptide(L)'
;MAAHRGCIHKGVLSLSICKPRIRQAADVDDWIIGFGGKSVADLKERLIYIAQVTKVLDHGDYYDSETYRGRPDCIYRKVGNAYEYVPNSLFHDSEDLPHDLGAAPSFDRARNLLSDRFVYFGREGDRSIIESVFDLYDGLPRGFCKKSSRSNTRKI
;
A
#
# COMPACT_ATOMS: atom_id res chain seq x y z
N MET A 1 -5.33 18.97 12.36
CA MET A 1 -6.05 17.73 11.97
C MET A 1 -4.99 16.73 11.52
N ALA A 2 -4.72 15.70 12.34
CA ALA A 2 -3.59 14.80 12.17
C ALA A 2 -3.91 13.69 11.16
N ALA A 3 -3.17 13.62 10.05
CA ALA A 3 -3.15 12.45 9.18
C ALA A 3 -2.47 11.29 9.94
N HIS A 4 -3.26 10.53 10.71
CA HIS A 4 -2.78 9.50 11.60
C HIS A 4 -2.53 8.20 10.82
N ARG A 5 -1.28 7.82 10.55
CA ARG A 5 -0.71 6.45 10.70
C ARG A 5 -1.50 5.19 10.25
N GLY A 6 -2.46 5.25 9.32
CA GLY A 6 -3.29 4.08 8.98
C GLY A 6 -2.53 2.87 8.43
N CYS A 7 -1.45 3.13 7.67
CA CYS A 7 -0.76 2.14 6.85
C CYS A 7 0.37 1.40 7.57
N ILE A 8 0.80 1.82 8.77
CA ILE A 8 1.86 1.16 9.54
C ILE A 8 1.26 0.61 10.82
N HIS A 9 1.40 -0.69 11.03
CA HIS A 9 0.92 -1.36 12.23
C HIS A 9 1.87 -2.50 12.60
N LYS A 10 2.35 -2.49 13.85
CA LYS A 10 3.24 -3.50 14.44
C LYS A 10 4.46 -3.82 13.55
N GLY A 11 5.15 -2.79 13.06
CA GLY A 11 6.36 -2.96 12.25
C GLY A 11 6.12 -3.42 10.80
N VAL A 12 4.87 -3.40 10.33
CA VAL A 12 4.53 -3.73 8.94
C VAL A 12 3.83 -2.56 8.29
N LEU A 13 4.39 -2.07 7.19
CA LEU A 13 3.76 -1.14 6.26
C LEU A 13 2.85 -1.92 5.30
N SER A 14 1.68 -1.38 5.02
CA SER A 14 0.73 -1.94 4.05
C SER A 14 0.20 -0.87 3.10
N LEU A 15 0.04 -1.25 1.84
CA LEU A 15 -0.82 -0.58 0.89
C LEU A 15 -2.03 -1.48 0.70
N SER A 16 -3.14 -1.10 1.33
CA SER A 16 -4.35 -1.93 1.36
C SER A 16 -5.55 -1.24 0.73
N ILE A 17 -5.83 -0.01 1.12
CA ILE A 17 -6.99 0.74 0.61
C ILE A 17 -6.55 1.77 -0.43
N CYS A 18 -5.47 2.50 -0.18
CA CYS A 18 -4.97 3.51 -1.09
C CYS A 18 -4.12 2.94 -2.23
N LYS A 19 -3.90 3.77 -3.26
CA LYS A 19 -2.98 3.50 -4.39
C LYS A 19 -3.27 2.20 -5.17
N PRO A 20 -4.53 1.93 -5.57
CA PRO A 20 -4.91 0.68 -6.23
C PRO A 20 -4.05 0.35 -7.45
N ARG A 21 -3.66 1.36 -8.24
CA ARG A 21 -2.80 1.17 -9.42
C ARG A 21 -1.39 0.67 -9.09
N ILE A 22 -0.80 1.11 -7.97
CA ILE A 22 0.51 0.61 -7.53
C ILE A 22 0.35 -0.83 -7.05
N ARG A 23 -0.71 -1.11 -6.28
CA ARG A 23 -1.03 -2.44 -5.77
C ARG A 23 -1.17 -3.47 -6.88
N GLN A 24 -1.83 -3.11 -7.98
CA GLN A 24 -1.98 -3.96 -9.16
C GLN A 24 -0.68 -4.22 -9.95
N ALA A 25 0.30 -3.33 -9.87
CA ALA A 25 1.48 -3.37 -10.75
C ALA A 25 2.75 -3.92 -10.08
N ALA A 26 2.83 -3.88 -8.75
CA ALA A 26 4.01 -4.30 -8.02
C ALA A 26 3.89 -5.74 -7.50
N ASP A 27 5.02 -6.41 -7.43
CA ASP A 27 5.20 -7.76 -6.89
C ASP A 27 6.23 -7.78 -5.76
N VAL A 28 6.38 -8.93 -5.10
CA VAL A 28 7.48 -9.18 -4.15
C VAL A 28 8.82 -8.76 -4.79
N ASP A 29 9.68 -8.18 -3.97
CA ASP A 29 10.97 -7.57 -4.31
C ASP A 29 10.93 -6.25 -5.09
N ASP A 30 9.77 -5.79 -5.56
CA ASP A 30 9.67 -4.43 -6.10
C ASP A 30 9.82 -3.39 -4.99
N TRP A 31 10.45 -2.27 -5.34
CA TRP A 31 10.61 -1.12 -4.45
C TRP A 31 9.59 -0.03 -4.75
N ILE A 32 8.94 0.45 -3.69
CA ILE A 32 7.96 1.52 -3.75
C ILE A 32 8.47 2.71 -2.95
N ILE A 33 8.53 3.86 -3.63
CA ILE A 33 8.92 5.14 -3.04
C ILE A 33 7.70 6.04 -3.00
N GLY A 34 7.22 6.31 -1.79
CA GLY A 34 6.05 7.15 -1.55
C GLY A 34 6.46 8.60 -1.35
N PHE A 35 5.96 9.50 -2.19
CA PHE A 35 6.05 10.95 -1.98
C PHE A 35 4.69 11.53 -1.59
N GLY A 36 4.69 12.61 -0.81
CA GLY A 36 3.49 13.32 -0.43
C GLY A 36 2.87 14.04 -1.63
N GLY A 37 1.55 13.88 -1.77
CA GLY A 37 0.79 14.43 -2.89
C GLY A 37 0.68 15.95 -2.83
N LYS A 38 0.49 16.58 -3.99
CA LYS A 38 0.33 18.04 -4.13
C LYS A 38 -0.83 18.63 -3.30
N SER A 39 -1.87 17.83 -3.02
CA SER A 39 -3.05 18.23 -2.27
C SER A 39 -2.87 18.22 -0.75
N VAL A 40 -1.76 17.66 -0.23
CA VAL A 40 -1.47 17.63 1.20
C VAL A 40 -0.39 18.67 1.49
N ALA A 41 -0.82 19.88 1.85
CA ALA A 41 0.05 21.06 1.96
C ALA A 41 1.32 20.81 2.78
N ASP A 42 1.23 20.10 3.91
CA ASP A 42 2.35 19.84 4.82
C ASP A 42 3.31 18.75 4.32
N LEU A 43 2.90 17.92 3.34
CA LEU A 43 3.65 16.78 2.84
C LEU A 43 4.08 16.92 1.37
N LYS A 44 3.72 18.04 0.73
CA LYS A 44 4.03 18.28 -0.68
C LYS A 44 5.52 18.08 -0.95
N GLU A 45 5.82 17.24 -1.94
CA GLU A 45 7.19 16.94 -2.42
C GLU A 45 8.12 16.29 -1.37
N ARG A 46 7.58 15.89 -0.21
CA ARG A 46 8.34 15.16 0.79
C ARG A 46 8.39 13.68 0.45
N LEU A 47 9.56 13.07 0.59
CA LEU A 47 9.69 11.63 0.68
C LEU A 47 8.99 11.18 1.98
N ILE A 48 8.08 10.22 1.87
CA ILE A 48 7.27 9.71 2.98
C ILE A 48 7.71 8.31 3.38
N TYR A 49 7.97 7.44 2.40
CA TYR A 49 8.49 6.11 2.69
C TYR A 49 9.25 5.52 1.51
N ILE A 50 10.10 4.56 1.81
CA ILE A 50 10.69 3.64 0.85
C ILE A 50 10.45 2.23 1.39
N ALA A 51 9.85 1.35 0.60
CA ALA A 51 9.50 -0.01 1.04
C ALA A 51 9.82 -1.01 -0.06
N GLN A 52 10.47 -2.12 0.30
CA GLN A 52 10.52 -3.31 -0.55
C GLN A 52 9.26 -4.12 -0.27
N VAL A 53 8.51 -4.52 -1.30
CA VAL A 53 7.37 -5.43 -1.12
C VAL A 53 7.91 -6.78 -0.67
N THR A 54 7.56 -7.20 0.55
CA THR A 54 7.97 -8.51 1.07
C THR A 54 6.85 -9.53 1.06
N LYS A 55 5.60 -9.08 0.89
CA LYS A 55 4.45 -9.96 0.73
C LYS A 55 3.36 -9.31 -0.13
N VAL A 56 2.76 -10.11 -0.99
CA VAL A 56 1.55 -9.77 -1.76
C VAL A 56 0.43 -10.67 -1.26
N LEU A 57 -0.76 -10.08 -1.09
CA LEU A 57 -2.00 -10.79 -0.82
C LEU A 57 -2.99 -10.43 -1.92
N ASP A 58 -3.46 -11.43 -2.66
CA ASP A 58 -4.40 -11.26 -3.75
C ASP A 58 -5.81 -11.69 -3.32
N HIS A 59 -6.78 -11.47 -4.20
CA HIS A 59 -8.15 -12.00 -4.06
C HIS A 59 -8.88 -11.66 -2.75
N GLY A 60 -8.46 -10.57 -2.11
CA GLY A 60 -9.00 -10.08 -0.84
C GLY A 60 -8.57 -10.85 0.39
N ASP A 61 -7.52 -11.68 0.32
CA ASP A 61 -7.00 -12.45 1.47
C ASP A 61 -6.68 -11.54 2.68
N TYR A 62 -6.31 -10.29 2.42
CA TYR A 62 -6.11 -9.29 3.46
C TYR A 62 -7.37 -9.02 4.30
N TYR A 63 -8.54 -8.98 3.66
CA TYR A 63 -9.82 -8.65 4.29
C TYR A 63 -10.57 -9.86 4.85
N ASP A 64 -10.11 -11.07 4.52
CA ASP A 64 -10.65 -12.33 5.03
C ASP A 64 -9.88 -12.84 6.25
N SER A 65 -8.58 -12.54 6.33
CA SER A 65 -7.71 -13.06 7.38
C SER A 65 -7.85 -12.31 8.72
N GLU A 66 -8.00 -13.09 9.80
CA GLU A 66 -8.00 -12.60 11.19
C GLU A 66 -6.70 -11.87 11.56
N THR A 67 -5.60 -12.16 10.86
CA THR A 67 -4.31 -11.50 11.08
C THR A 67 -4.38 -9.97 10.88
N TYR A 68 -5.27 -9.49 10.00
CA TYR A 68 -5.31 -8.09 9.58
C TYR A 68 -6.52 -7.30 10.10
N ARG A 69 -7.55 -7.96 10.65
CA ARG A 69 -8.82 -7.34 11.09
C ARG A 69 -8.67 -6.21 12.12
N GLY A 70 -7.57 -6.17 12.86
CA GLY A 70 -7.26 -5.11 13.83
C GLY A 70 -6.44 -3.94 13.26
N ARG A 71 -6.07 -3.96 11.98
CA ARG A 71 -5.27 -2.90 11.37
C ARG A 71 -6.16 -1.71 10.99
N PRO A 72 -5.70 -0.46 11.22
CA PRO A 72 -6.48 0.73 10.86
C PRO A 72 -6.80 0.87 9.36
N ASP A 73 -6.03 0.21 8.49
CA ASP A 73 -6.25 0.17 7.04
C ASP A 73 -6.97 -1.11 6.55
N CYS A 74 -7.47 -1.96 7.45
CA CYS A 74 -8.31 -3.11 7.13
C CYS A 74 -9.79 -2.75 7.35
N ILE A 75 -10.31 -1.87 6.49
CA ILE A 75 -11.62 -1.24 6.66
C ILE A 75 -12.76 -1.95 5.91
N TYR A 76 -12.46 -3.10 5.31
CA TYR A 76 -13.45 -3.93 4.62
C TYR A 76 -13.41 -5.35 5.16
N ARG A 77 -14.56 -6.02 5.11
CA ARG A 77 -14.71 -7.44 5.44
C ARG A 77 -15.31 -8.17 4.26
N LYS A 78 -14.71 -9.29 3.88
CA LYS A 78 -15.26 -10.16 2.83
C LYS A 78 -16.50 -10.89 3.36
N VAL A 79 -17.62 -10.79 2.65
CA VAL A 79 -18.89 -11.47 2.98
C VAL A 79 -19.42 -12.13 1.72
N GLY A 80 -19.23 -13.44 1.61
CA GLY A 80 -19.49 -14.17 0.37
C GLY A 80 -18.67 -13.62 -0.79
N ASN A 81 -19.35 -13.14 -1.84
CA ASN A 81 -18.73 -12.54 -3.03
C ASN A 81 -18.72 -11.00 -3.00
N ALA A 82 -18.94 -10.37 -1.85
CA ALA A 82 -18.97 -8.93 -1.69
C ALA A 82 -18.04 -8.47 -0.54
N TYR A 83 -17.92 -7.16 -0.39
CA TYR A 83 -17.20 -6.53 0.73
C TYR A 83 -18.13 -5.58 1.47
N GLU A 84 -18.09 -5.64 2.79
CA GLU A 84 -18.79 -4.73 3.68
C GLU A 84 -17.78 -3.78 4.31
N TYR A 85 -18.11 -2.49 4.35
CA TYR A 85 -17.32 -1.48 5.04
C TYR A 85 -17.42 -1.65 6.57
N VAL A 86 -16.29 -1.53 7.25
CA VAL A 86 -16.18 -1.51 8.71
C VAL A 86 -16.34 -0.07 9.19
N PRO A 87 -17.40 0.25 9.98
CA PRO A 87 -17.69 1.61 10.42
C PRO A 87 -16.55 2.27 11.21
N ASN A 88 -16.48 3.60 11.16
CA ASN A 88 -15.51 4.45 11.86
C ASN A 88 -14.05 4.31 11.38
N SER A 89 -13.83 3.97 10.11
CA SER A 89 -12.51 4.15 9.50
C SER A 89 -12.13 5.64 9.47
N LEU A 90 -10.83 5.91 9.62
CA LEU A 90 -10.27 7.26 9.71
C LEU A 90 -9.84 7.82 8.35
N PHE A 91 -9.80 7.01 7.30
CA PHE A 91 -9.15 7.38 6.03
C PHE A 91 -10.12 7.45 4.88
N HIS A 92 -10.89 6.38 4.70
CA HIS A 92 -11.86 6.19 3.62
C HIS A 92 -13.19 5.78 4.24
N ASP A 93 -14.28 6.03 3.53
CA ASP A 93 -15.63 5.61 3.92
C ASP A 93 -16.20 4.55 2.96
N SER A 94 -17.47 4.19 3.15
CA SER A 94 -18.12 3.15 2.33
C SER A 94 -18.21 3.50 0.85
N GLU A 95 -18.21 4.79 0.49
CA GLU A 95 -18.31 5.24 -0.90
C GLU A 95 -17.00 5.04 -1.68
N ASP A 96 -15.87 4.87 -0.98
CA ASP A 96 -14.55 4.64 -1.57
C ASP A 96 -14.33 3.19 -2.04
N LEU A 97 -15.21 2.25 -1.68
CA LEU A 97 -15.05 0.83 -1.99
C LEU A 97 -14.79 0.54 -3.50
N PRO A 98 -15.52 1.15 -4.45
CA PRO A 98 -15.25 0.98 -5.88
C PRO A 98 -13.87 1.50 -6.32
N HIS A 99 -13.35 2.52 -5.62
CA HIS A 99 -12.00 3.01 -5.85
C HIS A 99 -10.97 2.02 -5.32
N ASP A 100 -11.15 1.60 -4.08
CA ASP A 100 -10.20 0.79 -3.31
C ASP A 100 -10.10 -0.64 -3.81
N LEU A 101 -11.23 -1.33 -3.92
CA LEU A 101 -11.27 -2.77 -4.22
C LEU A 101 -11.75 -3.06 -5.63
N GLY A 102 -12.34 -2.07 -6.31
CA GLY A 102 -13.05 -2.28 -7.57
C GLY A 102 -14.50 -2.66 -7.29
N ALA A 103 -15.18 -3.16 -8.32
CA ALA A 103 -16.60 -3.51 -8.23
C ALA A 103 -16.81 -5.03 -8.30
N ALA A 104 -17.96 -5.47 -7.81
CA ALA A 104 -18.43 -6.83 -8.00
C ALA A 104 -18.55 -7.15 -9.50
N PRO A 105 -18.34 -8.42 -9.90
CA PRO A 105 -18.01 -9.56 -9.04
C PRO A 105 -16.50 -9.75 -8.79
N SER A 106 -15.64 -9.01 -9.50
CA SER A 106 -14.21 -9.32 -9.56
C SER A 106 -13.41 -8.73 -8.41
N PHE A 107 -13.73 -7.50 -7.99
CA PHE A 107 -12.92 -6.73 -7.05
C PHE A 107 -11.42 -6.81 -7.39
N ASP A 108 -11.08 -6.44 -8.63
CA ASP A 108 -9.77 -6.59 -9.25
C ASP A 108 -8.65 -5.78 -8.57
N ARG A 109 -9.02 -4.90 -7.64
CA ARG A 109 -8.10 -4.11 -6.82
C ARG A 109 -8.04 -4.60 -5.38
N ALA A 110 -8.68 -5.71 -5.02
CA ALA A 110 -8.50 -6.39 -3.73
C ALA A 110 -7.16 -7.14 -3.64
N ARG A 111 -6.08 -6.42 -4.00
CA ARG A 111 -4.69 -6.84 -3.93
C ARG A 111 -3.95 -5.91 -2.97
N ASN A 112 -3.21 -6.47 -2.03
CA ASN A 112 -2.61 -5.74 -0.92
C ASN A 112 -1.10 -6.01 -0.91
N LEU A 113 -0.32 -4.95 -0.73
CA LEU A 113 1.14 -5.04 -0.65
C LEU A 113 1.57 -4.80 0.78
N LEU A 114 2.41 -5.68 1.31
CA LEU A 114 2.93 -5.59 2.67
C LEU A 114 4.46 -5.53 2.63
N SER A 115 5.02 -4.84 3.60
CA SER A 115 6.45 -4.70 3.80
C SER A 115 6.79 -4.65 5.28
N ASP A 116 7.69 -5.52 5.70
CA ASP A 116 8.47 -5.43 6.94
C ASP A 116 9.89 -4.88 6.67
N ARG A 117 10.18 -4.47 5.43
CA ARG A 117 11.45 -3.88 4.99
C ARG A 117 11.23 -2.49 4.40
N PHE A 118 11.06 -1.51 5.29
CA PHE A 118 10.78 -0.13 4.89
C PHE A 118 11.45 0.91 5.78
N VAL A 119 11.60 2.11 5.20
CA VAL A 119 11.85 3.37 5.89
C VAL A 119 10.62 4.24 5.81
N TYR A 120 10.28 4.90 6.90
CA TYR A 120 9.23 5.90 6.94
C TYR A 120 9.80 7.25 7.40
N PHE A 121 9.70 8.24 6.53
CA PHE A 121 10.18 9.61 6.70
C PHE A 121 9.04 10.60 7.01
N GLY A 122 7.85 10.10 7.36
CA GLY A 122 6.74 10.94 7.79
C GLY A 122 6.99 11.63 9.14
N ARG A 123 5.95 12.19 9.77
CA ARG A 123 6.08 12.92 11.04
C ARG A 123 6.70 12.06 12.16
N GLU A 124 7.44 12.70 13.06
CA GLU A 124 8.24 12.11 14.16
C GLU A 124 7.59 10.94 14.92
N GLY A 125 8.39 9.90 15.20
CA GLY A 125 8.14 8.96 16.30
C GLY A 125 8.15 7.46 15.96
N ASP A 126 8.19 7.05 14.70
CA ASP A 126 8.19 5.63 14.32
C ASP A 126 9.60 5.21 13.85
N ARG A 127 10.20 4.23 14.55
CA ARG A 127 11.54 3.71 14.25
C ARG A 127 11.53 2.96 12.92
N SER A 128 12.34 3.42 11.98
CA SER A 128 12.70 2.67 10.79
C SER A 128 13.64 1.51 11.15
N ILE A 129 13.57 0.40 10.41
CA ILE A 129 14.61 -0.66 10.46
C ILE A 129 15.84 -0.24 9.63
N ILE A 130 15.64 0.64 8.64
CA ILE A 130 16.69 1.19 7.78
C ILE A 130 16.88 2.66 8.16
N GLU A 131 18.01 2.98 8.78
CA GLU A 131 18.27 4.29 9.40
C GLU A 131 18.70 5.35 8.36
N SER A 132 19.15 4.91 7.18
CA SER A 132 19.61 5.81 6.11
C SER A 132 19.28 5.30 4.70
N VAL A 133 19.36 6.22 3.71
CA VAL A 133 19.26 5.82 2.30
C VAL A 133 20.42 4.93 1.85
N PHE A 134 21.53 4.91 2.59
CA PHE A 134 22.67 4.05 2.31
C PHE A 134 22.39 2.59 2.65
N ASP A 135 21.63 2.31 3.71
CA ASP A 135 21.27 0.91 4.04
C ASP A 135 20.29 0.32 3.01
N LEU A 136 19.59 1.18 2.24
CA LEU A 136 18.84 0.76 1.05
C LEU A 136 19.78 0.41 -0.13
N TYR A 137 20.86 1.18 -0.30
CA TYR A 137 21.80 1.02 -1.40
C TYR A 137 22.56 -0.31 -1.32
N ASP A 138 23.01 -0.69 -0.13
CA ASP A 138 23.78 -1.93 0.09
C ASP A 138 22.93 -3.20 -0.07
N GLY A 139 21.60 -3.08 0.09
CA GLY A 139 20.66 -4.19 -0.08
C GLY A 139 20.21 -4.45 -1.52
N LEU A 140 20.51 -3.55 -2.46
CA LEU A 140 20.09 -3.69 -3.86
C LEU A 140 21.09 -4.54 -4.65
N PRO A 141 20.62 -5.52 -5.46
CA PRO A 141 21.49 -6.20 -6.40
C PRO A 141 22.15 -5.18 -7.33
N ARG A 142 23.48 -5.24 -7.46
CA ARG A 142 24.21 -4.38 -8.41
C ARG A 142 23.61 -4.57 -9.81
N GLY A 143 23.08 -3.49 -10.39
CA GLY A 143 22.49 -3.49 -11.73
C GLY A 143 21.00 -3.79 -11.81
N PHE A 144 20.23 -3.72 -10.71
CA PHE A 144 18.77 -3.88 -10.75
C PHE A 144 18.09 -2.80 -11.61
N CYS A 145 17.50 -3.22 -12.74
CA CYS A 145 16.70 -2.39 -13.63
C CYS A 145 15.49 -3.21 -14.13
N LYS A 146 14.28 -2.95 -13.60
CA LYS A 146 13.05 -3.57 -14.10
C LYS A 146 12.60 -2.82 -15.36
N LYS A 147 12.74 -3.46 -16.53
CA LYS A 147 12.22 -2.90 -17.78
C LYS A 147 10.69 -2.86 -17.70
N SER A 148 10.11 -1.66 -17.83
CA SER A 148 8.66 -1.49 -17.93
C SER A 148 8.13 -2.24 -19.16
N SER A 149 7.34 -3.29 -18.96
CA SER A 149 6.55 -3.91 -20.03
C SER A 149 5.35 -3.02 -20.35
N ARG A 150 5.58 -1.96 -21.15
CA ARG A 150 4.46 -1.27 -21.81
C ARG A 150 3.92 -2.18 -22.91
N SER A 151 2.81 -2.86 -22.65
CA SER A 151 1.99 -3.47 -23.70
C SER A 151 1.39 -2.34 -24.55
N ASN A 152 2.04 -2.04 -25.67
CA ASN A 152 1.56 -1.09 -26.66
C ASN A 152 0.51 -1.75 -27.54
N THR A 153 -0.73 -1.87 -27.07
CA THR A 153 -1.85 -2.28 -27.93
C THR A 153 -2.38 -1.03 -28.63
N ARG A 154 -1.76 -0.65 -29.75
CA ARG A 154 -2.43 0.19 -30.76
C ARG A 154 -3.55 -0.66 -31.35
N LYS A 155 -4.81 -0.34 -31.04
CA LYS A 155 -5.95 -0.80 -31.84
C LYS A 155 -5.99 0.05 -33.12
N ILE A 156 -5.93 -0.65 -34.25
CA ILE A 156 -6.28 -0.17 -35.59
C ILE A 156 -7.80 -0.03 -35.63
#